data_AF-A0A919NDA8-F1
#
_entry.id   AF-A0A919NDA8-F1
#
_cell.length_a   1.000
_cell.length_b   1.000
_cell.length_c   1.000
_cell.angle_alpha   90.00
_cell.angle_beta   90.00
_cell.angle_gamma   90.00
#
_symmetry.space_group_name_H-M   'P 1'
#
loop_
_entity.id
_entity.type
_entity.pdbx_description
1 polymer ?
#
loop_
_entity_poly.entity_id
_entity_poly.type
_entity_poly.pdbx_seq_one_letter_code
_entity_poly.pdbx_strand_id
1 'polypeptide(L)'
;MRRILAVLVAAVLTAAFLCLPTAPAAALTRSEQWRAIGETAIARYEAATPPTSFKPMVWSAAMLAYADLRGWSDPHIPVLIDRLMDARNPDGGWGVSAALDAWQDGTKNPASTTYTVTLSGHVGPALLRAYQAGVFTDPEPLQTVVKLLMTTAKSTTSAGDCFAYSRAAADVPSADRPCIHNVNASVAHYLLRSKAAGFDRGGLAAQVTSLTRREISAYNVSWAGWPYADGRTVAQELDHGSYSALLMLDLAYPIGREAMTAVVGRQGTDVDTVLGHLRIAASPPGPPVFGGSWCAAGDRYIAEAQNAAQTWTSATDLAAIAQGAARNAAACAEPGGPGAPPTTTPPTTRPASDPTTPPSPWPDPTTAGSAGRS
;
A
#
# COMPACT_ATOMS: atom_id res chain seq x y z
N MET A 1 0.00 24.76 -73.05
CA MET A 1 1.19 24.68 -72.15
C MET A 1 1.00 25.32 -70.77
N ARG A 2 0.33 26.49 -70.60
CA ARG A 2 0.18 27.14 -69.28
C ARG A 2 -0.63 26.37 -68.21
N ARG A 3 -1.55 25.48 -68.58
CA ARG A 3 -2.37 24.70 -67.62
C ARG A 3 -1.68 23.44 -67.05
N ILE A 4 -0.68 22.90 -67.73
CA ILE A 4 0.07 21.71 -67.27
C ILE A 4 1.13 22.12 -66.22
N LEU A 5 1.67 23.34 -66.31
CA LEU A 5 2.59 23.89 -65.32
C LEU A 5 1.94 24.13 -63.95
N ALA A 6 0.66 24.52 -63.91
CA ALA A 6 -0.06 24.79 -62.66
C ALA A 6 -0.34 23.52 -61.83
N VAL A 7 -0.55 22.38 -62.50
CA VAL A 7 -0.81 21.09 -61.84
C VAL A 7 0.48 20.49 -61.24
N LEU A 8 1.62 20.70 -61.89
CA LEU A 8 2.93 20.25 -61.40
C LEU A 8 3.43 21.07 -60.19
N VAL A 9 3.18 22.38 -60.16
CA VAL A 9 3.57 23.22 -59.00
C VAL A 9 2.73 22.89 -57.76
N ALA A 10 1.44 22.58 -57.93
CA ALA A 10 0.59 22.16 -56.81
C ALA A 10 1.03 20.82 -56.19
N ALA A 11 1.45 19.84 -57.01
CA ALA A 11 1.88 18.53 -56.52
C ALA A 11 3.24 18.56 -55.79
N VAL A 12 4.15 19.46 -56.15
CA VAL A 12 5.44 19.64 -55.45
C VAL A 12 5.24 20.37 -54.11
N LEU A 13 4.28 21.29 -54.02
CA LEU A 13 3.93 21.96 -52.76
C LEU A 13 3.25 21.02 -51.76
N THR A 14 2.38 20.08 -52.18
CA THR A 14 1.81 19.08 -51.27
C THR A 14 2.82 18.05 -50.77
N ALA A 15 3.81 17.67 -51.60
CA ALA A 15 4.88 16.77 -51.17
C ALA A 15 5.85 17.42 -50.16
N ALA A 16 6.09 18.74 -50.27
CA ALA A 16 6.95 19.47 -49.36
C ALA A 16 6.35 19.65 -47.94
N PHE A 17 5.02 19.70 -47.82
CA PHE A 17 4.33 19.78 -46.51
C PHE A 17 4.25 18.42 -45.79
N LEU A 18 4.46 17.30 -46.48
CA LEU A 18 4.45 15.95 -45.89
C LEU A 18 5.81 15.52 -45.29
N CYS A 19 6.87 16.30 -45.52
CA CYS A 19 8.19 16.10 -44.94
C CYS A 19 8.55 17.13 -43.85
N LEU A 20 7.55 17.73 -43.21
CA LEU A 20 7.83 18.46 -41.98
C LEU A 20 8.31 17.44 -40.94
N PRO A 21 9.52 17.62 -40.37
CA PRO A 21 9.99 16.74 -39.32
C PRO A 21 8.96 16.79 -38.20
N THR A 22 8.38 15.64 -37.86
CA THR A 22 7.55 15.52 -36.67
C THR A 22 8.45 15.96 -35.52
N ALA A 23 8.08 17.04 -34.85
CA ALA A 23 8.79 17.46 -33.66
C ALA A 23 8.87 16.23 -32.74
N PRO A 24 10.06 15.90 -32.20
CA PRO A 24 10.18 14.76 -31.31
C PRO A 24 9.13 14.90 -30.21
N ALA A 25 8.34 13.85 -29.99
CA ALA A 25 7.35 13.85 -28.93
C ALA A 25 8.06 14.26 -27.62
N ALA A 26 7.49 15.23 -26.91
CA ALA A 26 8.04 15.65 -25.63
C ALA A 26 8.17 14.41 -24.72
N ALA A 27 9.31 14.27 -24.05
CA ALA A 27 9.51 13.17 -23.12
C ALA A 27 8.47 13.26 -22.00
N LEU A 28 7.83 12.14 -21.67
CA LEU A 28 6.88 12.07 -20.56
C LEU A 28 7.57 12.48 -19.27
N THR A 29 6.91 13.34 -18.49
CA THR A 29 7.30 13.63 -17.11
C THR A 29 7.26 12.34 -16.26
N ARG A 30 7.92 12.37 -15.09
CA ARG A 30 7.92 11.22 -14.16
C ARG A 30 6.49 10.79 -13.77
N SER A 31 5.62 11.74 -13.43
CA SER A 31 4.23 11.46 -13.09
C SER A 31 3.48 10.82 -14.26
N GLU A 32 3.70 11.30 -15.48
CA GLU A 32 3.07 10.73 -16.69
C GLU A 32 3.55 9.30 -16.99
N GLN A 33 4.84 8.98 -16.76
CA GLN A 33 5.36 7.63 -16.91
C GLN A 33 4.67 6.65 -15.94
N TRP A 34 4.59 7.01 -14.65
CA TRP A 34 3.88 6.20 -13.66
C TRP A 34 2.38 6.08 -13.96
N ARG A 35 1.76 7.17 -14.40
CA ARG A 35 0.36 7.18 -14.84
C ARG A 35 0.14 6.20 -15.99
N ALA A 36 1.01 6.21 -17.00
CA ALA A 36 0.93 5.29 -18.14
C ALA A 36 1.06 3.82 -17.74
N ILE A 37 1.94 3.50 -16.77
CA ILE A 37 2.06 2.15 -16.20
C ILE A 37 0.76 1.76 -15.49
N GLY A 38 0.21 2.65 -14.66
CA GLY A 38 -1.03 2.43 -13.93
C GLY A 38 -2.23 2.19 -14.85
N GLU A 39 -2.39 3.03 -15.88
CA GLU A 39 -3.47 2.89 -16.88
C GLU A 39 -3.32 1.60 -17.70
N THR A 40 -2.09 1.22 -18.06
CA THR A 40 -1.82 -0.06 -18.74
C THR A 40 -2.23 -1.24 -17.86
N ALA A 41 -1.87 -1.21 -16.57
CA ALA A 41 -2.22 -2.26 -15.63
C ALA A 41 -3.74 -2.32 -15.37
N ILE A 42 -4.44 -1.19 -15.29
CA ILE A 42 -5.91 -1.14 -15.19
C ILE A 42 -6.56 -1.79 -16.41
N ALA A 43 -6.19 -1.38 -17.63
CA ALA A 43 -6.81 -1.91 -18.84
C ALA A 43 -6.63 -3.44 -18.95
N ARG A 44 -5.47 -3.96 -18.51
CA ARG A 44 -5.23 -5.40 -18.48
C ARG A 44 -5.94 -6.10 -17.33
N TYR A 45 -6.06 -5.47 -16.16
CA TYR A 45 -6.88 -5.96 -15.06
C TYR A 45 -8.35 -6.11 -15.48
N GLU A 46 -8.91 -5.14 -16.19
CA GLU A 46 -10.29 -5.20 -16.71
C GLU A 46 -10.50 -6.35 -17.71
N ALA A 47 -9.46 -6.68 -18.49
CA ALA A 47 -9.49 -7.79 -19.43
C ALA A 47 -9.14 -9.15 -18.80
N ALA A 48 -8.62 -9.17 -17.57
CA ALA A 48 -8.18 -10.39 -16.91
C ALA A 48 -9.36 -11.13 -16.26
N THR A 49 -9.25 -12.46 -16.22
CA THR A 49 -10.21 -13.29 -15.46
C THR A 49 -10.10 -12.94 -13.98
N PRO A 50 -11.21 -12.56 -13.31
CA PRO A 50 -11.19 -12.31 -11.87
C PRO A 50 -10.71 -13.54 -11.11
N PRO A 51 -9.88 -13.39 -10.07
CA PRO A 51 -9.39 -14.54 -9.32
C PRO A 51 -10.53 -15.19 -8.55
N THR A 52 -10.41 -16.49 -8.30
CA THR A 52 -11.39 -17.23 -7.48
C THR A 52 -11.25 -16.89 -6.00
N SER A 53 -10.04 -16.58 -5.54
CA SER A 53 -9.69 -16.13 -4.19
C SER A 53 -9.21 -14.67 -4.18
N PHE A 54 -9.10 -14.08 -2.98
CA PHE A 54 -8.60 -12.73 -2.73
C PHE A 54 -9.36 -11.59 -3.43
N LYS A 55 -10.60 -11.83 -3.87
CA LYS A 55 -11.41 -10.83 -4.60
C LYS A 55 -11.51 -9.47 -3.88
N PRO A 56 -11.78 -9.39 -2.56
CA PRO A 56 -11.87 -8.10 -1.88
C PRO A 56 -10.55 -7.32 -1.89
N MET A 57 -9.41 -8.02 -1.84
CA MET A 57 -8.09 -7.38 -1.99
C MET A 57 -7.93 -6.76 -3.37
N VAL A 58 -8.24 -7.52 -4.42
CA VAL A 58 -8.12 -7.07 -5.82
C VAL A 58 -9.03 -5.88 -6.11
N TRP A 59 -10.29 -5.93 -5.68
CA TRP A 59 -11.22 -4.81 -5.87
C TRP A 59 -10.81 -3.57 -5.08
N SER A 60 -10.26 -3.73 -3.88
CA SER A 60 -9.72 -2.62 -3.08
C SER A 60 -8.54 -1.95 -3.78
N ALA A 61 -7.59 -2.75 -4.29
CA ALA A 61 -6.43 -2.24 -5.03
C ALA A 61 -6.86 -1.50 -6.30
N ALA A 62 -7.77 -2.09 -7.09
CA ALA A 62 -8.33 -1.45 -8.29
C ALA A 62 -9.06 -0.14 -7.95
N MET A 63 -9.88 -0.11 -6.89
CA MET A 63 -10.61 1.10 -6.48
C MET A 63 -9.65 2.24 -6.14
N LEU A 64 -8.58 1.94 -5.41
CA LEU A 64 -7.56 2.94 -5.08
C LEU A 64 -6.78 3.39 -6.31
N ALA A 65 -6.50 2.48 -7.25
CA ALA A 65 -5.87 2.84 -8.52
C ALA A 65 -6.74 3.80 -9.35
N TYR A 66 -8.04 3.51 -9.50
CA TYR A 66 -8.99 4.42 -10.15
C TYR A 66 -9.04 5.78 -9.48
N ALA A 67 -9.16 5.80 -8.15
CA ALA A 67 -9.22 7.04 -7.40
C ALA A 67 -7.96 7.90 -7.59
N ASP A 68 -6.77 7.28 -7.55
CA ASP A 68 -5.49 7.99 -7.66
C ASP A 68 -5.16 8.42 -9.11
N LEU A 69 -5.62 7.70 -10.13
CA LEU A 69 -5.40 8.04 -11.54
C LEU A 69 -6.49 8.96 -12.10
N ARG A 70 -7.75 8.65 -11.86
CA ARG A 70 -8.92 9.23 -12.55
C ARG A 70 -9.84 10.03 -11.61
N GLY A 71 -9.58 9.99 -10.31
CA GLY A 71 -10.34 10.71 -9.30
C GLY A 71 -11.50 9.91 -8.72
N TRP A 72 -12.02 10.36 -7.58
CA TRP A 72 -13.10 9.68 -6.84
C TRP A 72 -14.46 9.67 -7.56
N SER A 73 -14.63 10.51 -8.59
CA SER A 73 -15.83 10.53 -9.43
C SER A 73 -15.82 9.49 -10.55
N ASP A 74 -14.78 8.64 -10.66
CA ASP A 74 -14.73 7.61 -11.69
C ASP A 74 -15.89 6.59 -11.53
N PRO A 75 -16.62 6.27 -12.61
CA PRO A 75 -17.81 5.40 -12.54
C PRO A 75 -17.52 3.97 -12.10
N HIS A 76 -16.26 3.51 -12.12
CA HIS A 76 -15.89 2.19 -11.60
C HIS A 76 -15.88 2.13 -10.07
N ILE A 77 -15.71 3.27 -9.39
CA ILE A 77 -15.58 3.30 -7.93
C ILE A 77 -16.87 2.82 -7.24
N PRO A 78 -18.08 3.33 -7.57
CA PRO A 78 -19.33 2.79 -7.01
C PRO A 78 -19.49 1.29 -7.24
N VAL A 79 -19.16 0.80 -8.45
CA VAL A 79 -19.24 -0.64 -8.77
C VAL A 79 -18.30 -1.48 -7.89
N LEU A 80 -17.09 -0.98 -7.61
CA LEU A 80 -16.14 -1.66 -6.74
C LEU A 80 -16.55 -1.61 -5.27
N ILE A 81 -17.17 -0.51 -4.82
CA ILE A 81 -17.77 -0.41 -3.48
C ILE A 81 -18.89 -1.45 -3.35
N ASP A 82 -19.81 -1.54 -4.32
CA ASP A 82 -20.91 -2.51 -4.30
C ASP A 82 -20.38 -3.95 -4.23
N ARG A 83 -19.38 -4.29 -5.08
CA ARG A 83 -18.71 -5.61 -5.03
C ARG A 83 -18.09 -5.91 -3.66
N LEU A 84 -17.46 -4.92 -3.04
CA LEU A 84 -16.92 -5.07 -1.70
C LEU A 84 -18.05 -5.32 -0.68
N MET A 85 -19.16 -4.59 -0.75
CA MET A 85 -20.29 -4.78 0.15
C MET A 85 -20.94 -6.16 -0.03
N ASP A 86 -21.08 -6.63 -1.26
CA ASP A 86 -21.64 -7.95 -1.59
C ASP A 86 -20.77 -9.11 -1.09
N ALA A 87 -19.45 -8.90 -0.98
CA ALA A 87 -18.51 -9.91 -0.50
C ALA A 87 -18.30 -9.91 1.03
N ARG A 88 -19.14 -9.19 1.79
CA ARG A 88 -19.10 -9.22 3.26
C ARG A 88 -19.42 -10.60 3.80
N ASN A 89 -18.65 -11.01 4.80
CA ASN A 89 -18.91 -12.21 5.59
C ASN A 89 -20.10 -11.99 6.55
N PRO A 90 -20.71 -13.06 7.10
CA PRO A 90 -21.82 -12.94 8.06
C PRO A 90 -21.50 -12.14 9.33
N ASP A 91 -20.23 -12.04 9.73
CA ASP A 91 -19.78 -11.21 10.85
C ASP A 91 -19.59 -9.73 10.47
N GLY A 92 -19.90 -9.37 9.22
CA GLY A 92 -19.76 -8.04 8.64
C GLY A 92 -18.35 -7.71 8.15
N GLY A 93 -17.38 -8.62 8.31
CA GLY A 93 -16.00 -8.46 7.85
C GLY A 93 -15.76 -8.94 6.42
N TRP A 94 -14.48 -9.13 6.06
CA TRP A 94 -14.07 -9.62 4.74
C TRP A 94 -12.99 -10.68 4.86
N GLY A 95 -13.05 -11.66 3.97
CA GLY A 95 -12.07 -12.73 3.85
C GLY A 95 -11.40 -12.77 2.48
N VAL A 96 -10.86 -13.94 2.16
CA VAL A 96 -10.19 -14.21 0.88
C VAL A 96 -11.11 -14.91 -0.14
N SER A 97 -12.41 -14.97 0.13
CA SER A 97 -13.44 -15.57 -0.76
C SER A 97 -13.23 -17.05 -1.13
N ALA A 98 -12.34 -17.75 -0.45
CA ALA A 98 -12.04 -19.17 -0.66
C ALA A 98 -11.60 -19.81 0.65
N ALA A 99 -11.78 -21.14 0.76
CA ALA A 99 -11.20 -21.88 1.87
C ALA A 99 -9.68 -21.84 1.78
N LEU A 100 -9.00 -21.52 2.88
CA LEU A 100 -7.56 -21.28 2.91
C LEU A 100 -6.93 -22.00 4.10
N ASP A 101 -5.86 -22.75 3.81
CA ASP A 101 -4.94 -23.31 4.80
C ASP A 101 -3.78 -22.32 4.94
N ALA A 102 -3.93 -21.34 5.83
CA ALA A 102 -2.97 -20.26 5.99
C ALA A 102 -1.63 -20.74 6.58
N TRP A 103 -1.65 -21.86 7.31
CA TRP A 103 -0.50 -22.38 8.06
C TRP A 103 0.13 -23.62 7.42
N GLN A 104 -0.47 -24.13 6.34
CA GLN A 104 -0.02 -25.30 5.59
C GLN A 104 0.04 -26.57 6.45
N ASP A 105 -0.87 -26.70 7.41
CA ASP A 105 -0.95 -27.87 8.31
C ASP A 105 -2.15 -28.78 8.03
N GLY A 106 -2.85 -28.52 6.93
CA GLY A 106 -4.05 -29.24 6.51
C GLY A 106 -5.34 -28.63 7.04
N THR A 107 -5.29 -27.72 8.01
CA THR A 107 -6.48 -27.06 8.56
C THR A 107 -6.92 -25.90 7.68
N LYS A 108 -8.06 -26.06 7.00
CA LYS A 108 -8.64 -25.01 6.15
C LYS A 108 -9.67 -24.19 6.90
N ASN A 109 -9.42 -22.89 6.95
CA ASN A 109 -10.43 -21.91 7.32
C ASN A 109 -11.50 -21.82 6.20
N PRO A 110 -12.81 -21.79 6.53
CA PRO A 110 -13.87 -21.63 5.53
C PRO A 110 -13.75 -20.33 4.72
N ALA A 111 -14.37 -20.28 3.54
CA ALA A 111 -14.39 -19.09 2.69
C ALA A 111 -15.02 -17.86 3.34
N SER A 112 -15.91 -18.07 4.31
CA SER A 112 -16.56 -17.02 5.13
C SER A 112 -15.71 -16.53 6.30
N THR A 113 -14.44 -16.96 6.41
CA THR A 113 -13.54 -16.50 7.46
C THR A 113 -13.09 -15.08 7.19
N THR A 114 -13.23 -14.21 8.20
CA THR A 114 -12.71 -12.84 8.14
C THR A 114 -11.22 -12.83 8.47
N TYR A 115 -10.41 -12.28 7.57
CA TYR A 115 -8.95 -12.22 7.71
C TYR A 115 -8.48 -10.84 8.16
N THR A 116 -7.54 -10.82 9.09
CA THR A 116 -7.05 -9.59 9.72
C THR A 116 -6.41 -8.64 8.71
N VAL A 117 -5.66 -9.18 7.74
CA VAL A 117 -5.05 -8.38 6.66
C VAL A 117 -6.09 -7.86 5.66
N THR A 118 -7.13 -8.63 5.36
CA THR A 118 -8.21 -8.17 4.48
C THR A 118 -8.93 -6.96 5.08
N LEU A 119 -9.15 -6.98 6.40
CA LEU A 119 -9.68 -5.83 7.13
C LEU A 119 -8.73 -4.63 7.12
N SER A 120 -7.48 -4.82 7.56
CA SER A 120 -6.59 -3.71 7.93
C SER A 120 -5.67 -3.24 6.80
N GLY A 121 -5.33 -4.11 5.85
CA GLY A 121 -4.41 -3.80 4.76
C GLY A 121 -5.04 -3.67 3.38
N HIS A 122 -6.31 -4.06 3.23
CA HIS A 122 -7.00 -4.06 1.94
C HIS A 122 -8.31 -3.27 1.99
N VAL A 123 -9.39 -3.89 2.45
CA VAL A 123 -10.75 -3.34 2.35
C VAL A 123 -10.93 -2.11 3.24
N GLY A 124 -10.49 -2.18 4.50
CA GLY A 124 -10.59 -1.07 5.45
C GLY A 124 -9.96 0.22 4.92
N PRO A 125 -8.65 0.23 4.56
CA PRO A 125 -8.02 1.42 3.99
C PRO A 125 -8.73 1.97 2.75
N ALA A 126 -9.22 1.09 1.87
CA ALA A 126 -9.87 1.50 0.65
C ALA A 126 -11.23 2.19 0.91
N LEU A 127 -12.06 1.60 1.76
CA LEU A 127 -13.33 2.20 2.19
C LEU A 127 -13.10 3.47 3.02
N LEU A 128 -12.05 3.51 3.84
CA LEU A 128 -11.74 4.70 4.65
C LEU A 128 -11.38 5.89 3.76
N ARG A 129 -10.59 5.65 2.70
CA ARG A 129 -10.26 6.69 1.71
C ARG A 129 -11.50 7.12 0.90
N ALA A 130 -12.37 6.17 0.54
CA ALA A 130 -13.65 6.47 -0.13
C ALA A 130 -14.58 7.31 0.77
N TYR A 131 -14.61 7.03 2.07
CA TYR A 131 -15.35 7.80 3.07
C TYR A 131 -14.81 9.22 3.21
N GLN A 132 -13.49 9.36 3.32
CA GLN A 132 -12.83 10.66 3.39
C GLN A 132 -13.04 11.52 2.13
N ALA A 133 -13.22 10.87 0.98
CA ALA A 133 -13.54 11.54 -0.28
C ALA A 133 -15.05 11.85 -0.46
N GLY A 134 -15.90 11.40 0.47
CA GLY A 134 -17.35 11.64 0.42
C GLY A 134 -18.12 10.80 -0.60
N VAL A 135 -17.49 9.80 -1.24
CA VAL A 135 -18.16 8.92 -2.21
C VAL A 135 -18.76 7.67 -1.56
N PHE A 136 -18.30 7.33 -0.35
CA PHE A 136 -18.86 6.27 0.46
C PHE A 136 -19.33 6.87 1.80
N THR A 137 -20.63 7.00 2.02
CA THR A 137 -21.16 7.79 3.14
C THR A 137 -21.63 6.95 4.33
N ASP A 138 -21.79 5.64 4.17
CA ASP A 138 -22.21 4.76 5.26
C ASP A 138 -21.05 4.50 6.23
N PRO A 139 -21.12 4.96 7.49
CA PRO A 139 -20.06 4.71 8.46
C PRO A 139 -20.07 3.27 9.03
N GLU A 140 -21.16 2.50 8.89
CA GLU A 140 -21.30 1.19 9.54
C GLU A 140 -20.17 0.22 9.15
N PRO A 141 -19.83 0.03 7.86
CA PRO A 141 -18.77 -0.88 7.47
C PRO A 141 -17.43 -0.55 8.13
N LEU A 142 -17.06 0.73 8.23
CA LEU A 142 -15.82 1.18 8.89
C LEU A 142 -15.85 0.97 10.40
N GLN A 143 -16.98 1.25 11.06
CA GLN A 143 -17.18 0.95 12.47
C GLN A 143 -17.05 -0.56 12.75
N THR A 144 -17.56 -1.39 11.84
CA THR A 144 -17.46 -2.85 11.91
C THR A 144 -16.03 -3.32 11.73
N VAL A 145 -15.25 -2.78 10.78
CA VAL A 145 -13.82 -3.09 10.67
C VAL A 145 -13.08 -2.79 11.98
N VAL A 146 -13.27 -1.60 12.55
CA VAL A 146 -12.63 -1.23 13.83
C VAL A 146 -13.08 -2.16 14.96
N LYS A 147 -14.38 -2.47 15.06
CA LYS A 147 -14.92 -3.42 16.05
C LYS A 147 -14.27 -4.80 15.92
N LEU A 148 -14.21 -5.34 14.70
CA LEU A 148 -13.69 -6.67 14.45
C LEU A 148 -12.21 -6.74 14.79
N LEU A 149 -11.40 -5.75 14.37
CA LEU A 149 -9.98 -5.68 14.73
C LEU A 149 -9.79 -5.57 16.25
N MET A 150 -10.51 -4.67 16.92
CA MET A 150 -10.42 -4.52 18.38
C MET A 150 -10.86 -5.76 19.18
N THR A 151 -11.54 -6.71 18.54
CA THR A 151 -11.99 -7.98 19.14
C THR A 151 -11.36 -9.21 18.48
N THR A 152 -10.35 -9.03 17.63
CA THR A 152 -9.57 -10.15 17.08
C THR A 152 -8.76 -10.78 18.21
N ALA A 153 -8.70 -12.12 18.23
CA ALA A 153 -7.91 -12.84 19.22
C ALA A 153 -6.44 -12.41 19.13
N LYS A 154 -5.75 -12.36 20.25
CA LYS A 154 -4.36 -11.91 20.32
C LYS A 154 -3.62 -12.57 21.46
N SER A 155 -2.30 -12.65 21.36
CA SER A 155 -1.41 -12.88 22.50
C SER A 155 -0.76 -11.56 22.91
N THR A 156 -0.47 -11.42 24.20
CA THR A 156 0.22 -10.25 24.75
C THR A 156 1.49 -10.71 25.45
N THR A 157 2.62 -10.13 25.05
CA THR A 157 3.92 -10.35 25.70
C THR A 157 4.51 -9.01 26.14
N SER A 158 5.68 -9.03 26.79
CA SER A 158 6.44 -7.81 27.10
C SER A 158 6.80 -7.00 25.85
N ALA A 159 6.96 -7.66 24.70
CA ALA A 159 7.23 -7.03 23.42
C ALA A 159 6.00 -6.33 22.82
N GLY A 160 4.78 -6.57 23.34
CA GLY A 160 3.54 -6.02 22.81
C GLY A 160 2.56 -7.09 22.36
N ASP A 161 1.52 -6.64 21.65
CA ASP A 161 0.43 -7.51 21.22
C ASP A 161 0.72 -8.13 19.85
N CYS A 162 0.31 -9.38 19.70
CA CYS A 162 0.29 -10.07 18.43
C CYS A 162 -1.12 -10.51 18.10
N PHE A 163 -1.66 -10.07 16.96
CA PHE A 163 -3.01 -10.43 16.53
C PHE A 163 -3.03 -11.75 15.76
N ALA A 164 -4.14 -12.48 15.90
CA ALA A 164 -4.46 -13.64 15.08
C ALA A 164 -4.47 -13.26 13.59
N TYR A 165 -4.05 -14.21 12.75
CA TYR A 165 -4.04 -14.03 11.30
C TYR A 165 -5.46 -13.86 10.72
N SER A 166 -6.43 -14.52 11.35
CA SER A 166 -7.84 -14.40 11.02
C SER A 166 -8.72 -14.50 12.27
N ARG A 167 -10.03 -14.40 12.09
CA ARG A 167 -11.02 -14.61 13.15
C ARG A 167 -11.39 -16.08 13.38
N ALA A 168 -10.71 -17.02 12.71
CA ALA A 168 -10.87 -18.44 12.98
C ALA A 168 -10.26 -18.84 14.33
N ALA A 169 -10.92 -19.74 15.06
CA ALA A 169 -10.42 -20.21 16.35
C ALA A 169 -9.07 -20.95 16.26
N ALA A 170 -8.77 -21.56 15.11
CA ALA A 170 -7.50 -22.25 14.86
C ALA A 170 -6.31 -21.30 14.61
N ASP A 171 -6.57 -20.00 14.44
CA ASP A 171 -5.56 -18.98 14.13
C ASP A 171 -5.19 -18.13 15.36
N VAL A 172 -5.67 -18.50 16.55
CA VAL A 172 -5.28 -17.85 17.80
C VAL A 172 -3.76 -17.96 17.97
N PRO A 173 -3.05 -16.85 18.25
CA PRO A 173 -1.60 -16.85 18.29
C PRO A 173 -1.05 -17.86 19.31
N SER A 174 -0.08 -18.65 18.84
CA SER A 174 0.60 -19.72 19.58
C SER A 174 1.98 -19.94 18.96
N ALA A 175 2.76 -20.92 19.47
CA ALA A 175 4.04 -21.25 18.87
C ALA A 175 3.93 -21.68 17.39
N ASP A 176 2.87 -22.44 17.05
CA ASP A 176 2.59 -22.91 15.68
C ASP A 176 1.74 -21.92 14.86
N ARG A 177 1.37 -20.80 15.48
CA ARG A 177 0.59 -19.68 14.91
C ARG A 177 1.29 -18.36 15.25
N PRO A 178 2.54 -18.17 14.77
CA PRO A 178 3.35 -17.03 15.13
C PRO A 178 2.75 -15.71 14.66
N CYS A 179 3.23 -14.59 15.21
CA CYS A 179 2.81 -13.29 14.72
C CYS A 179 3.25 -13.06 13.29
N ILE A 180 2.35 -12.60 12.43
CA ILE A 180 2.68 -12.20 11.06
C ILE A 180 2.85 -10.67 11.05
N HIS A 181 4.09 -10.21 10.90
CA HIS A 181 4.47 -8.82 11.21
C HIS A 181 3.83 -7.79 10.29
N ASN A 182 3.75 -8.05 8.97
CA ASN A 182 3.09 -7.13 8.04
C ASN A 182 1.59 -6.98 8.34
N VAL A 183 0.95 -8.03 8.86
CA VAL A 183 -0.45 -8.00 9.28
C VAL A 183 -0.60 -7.21 10.58
N ASN A 184 0.29 -7.44 11.54
CA ASN A 184 0.25 -6.76 12.83
C ASN A 184 0.51 -5.25 12.67
N ALA A 185 1.46 -4.87 11.81
CA ALA A 185 1.73 -3.49 11.39
C ALA A 185 0.51 -2.86 10.70
N SER A 186 -0.17 -3.59 9.79
CA SER A 186 -1.33 -3.05 9.07
C SER A 186 -2.50 -2.78 10.00
N VAL A 187 -2.70 -3.61 11.03
CA VAL A 187 -3.72 -3.34 12.07
C VAL A 187 -3.41 -2.06 12.83
N ALA A 188 -2.17 -1.90 13.32
CA ALA A 188 -1.78 -0.71 14.07
C ALA A 188 -2.00 0.56 13.23
N HIS A 189 -1.56 0.52 11.97
CA HIS A 189 -1.72 1.62 11.02
C HIS A 189 -3.18 1.94 10.76
N TYR A 190 -3.99 0.94 10.42
CA TYR A 190 -5.41 1.15 10.12
C TYR A 190 -6.17 1.71 11.32
N LEU A 191 -5.92 1.20 12.54
CA LEU A 191 -6.54 1.71 13.76
C LEU A 191 -6.14 3.17 14.01
N LEU A 192 -4.87 3.53 13.84
CA LEU A 192 -4.39 4.92 13.93
C LEU A 192 -5.14 5.83 12.95
N ARG A 193 -5.25 5.43 11.68
CA ARG A 193 -5.95 6.20 10.63
C ARG A 193 -7.45 6.29 10.88
N SER A 194 -8.06 5.22 11.36
CA SER A 194 -9.50 5.16 11.68
C SER A 194 -9.86 6.07 12.83
N LYS A 195 -9.04 6.09 13.90
CA LYS A 195 -9.18 7.05 15.00
C LYS A 195 -9.12 8.49 14.50
N ALA A 196 -8.15 8.81 13.63
CA ALA A 196 -8.02 10.15 13.05
C ALA A 196 -9.23 10.55 12.18
N ALA A 197 -9.95 9.58 11.63
CA ALA A 197 -11.18 9.80 10.88
C ALA A 197 -12.47 9.76 11.73
N GLY A 198 -12.36 9.71 13.07
CA GLY A 198 -13.50 9.75 13.99
C GLY A 198 -14.07 8.38 14.39
N PHE A 199 -13.48 7.27 13.93
CA PHE A 199 -13.89 5.91 14.31
C PHE A 199 -13.15 5.41 15.56
N ASP A 200 -13.18 6.20 16.63
CA ASP A 200 -12.49 5.86 17.89
C ASP A 200 -13.27 4.86 18.74
N ARG A 201 -12.55 4.04 19.52
CA ARG A 201 -13.11 3.10 20.48
C ARG A 201 -12.25 3.03 21.74
N GLY A 202 -12.88 2.67 22.86
CA GLY A 202 -12.17 2.44 24.12
C GLY A 202 -10.99 1.48 23.93
N GLY A 203 -9.80 1.91 24.39
CA GLY A 203 -8.57 1.12 24.29
C GLY A 203 -7.86 1.13 22.93
N LEU A 204 -8.42 1.76 21.88
CA LEU A 204 -7.81 1.76 20.54
C LEU A 204 -6.40 2.36 20.54
N ALA A 205 -6.20 3.52 21.18
CA ALA A 205 -4.88 4.14 21.25
C ALA A 205 -3.83 3.24 21.94
N ALA A 206 -4.21 2.60 23.06
CA ALA A 206 -3.35 1.64 23.75
C ALA A 206 -3.05 0.42 22.87
N GLN A 207 -4.03 -0.02 22.08
CA GLN A 207 -3.85 -1.11 21.12
C GLN A 207 -2.85 -0.76 20.02
N VAL A 208 -2.94 0.43 19.44
CA VAL A 208 -1.97 0.93 18.45
C VAL A 208 -0.57 0.94 19.05
N THR A 209 -0.40 1.52 20.25
CA THR A 209 0.90 1.54 20.93
C THR A 209 1.45 0.14 21.19
N SER A 210 0.61 -0.81 21.63
CA SER A 210 1.06 -2.18 21.90
C SER A 210 1.51 -2.91 20.64
N LEU A 211 0.79 -2.75 19.53
CA LEU A 211 1.14 -3.33 18.23
C LEU A 211 2.41 -2.69 17.65
N THR A 212 2.51 -1.36 17.67
CA THR A 212 3.72 -0.65 17.21
C THR A 212 4.96 -1.09 17.98
N ARG A 213 4.85 -1.25 19.30
CA ARG A 213 5.95 -1.75 20.14
C ARG A 213 6.38 -3.16 19.74
N ARG A 214 5.44 -4.03 19.34
CA ARG A 214 5.76 -5.37 18.84
C ARG A 214 6.58 -5.31 17.57
N GLU A 215 6.19 -4.46 16.63
CA GLU A 215 6.92 -4.30 15.37
C GLU A 215 8.30 -3.66 15.59
N ILE A 216 8.44 -2.71 16.51
CA ILE A 216 9.74 -2.18 16.91
C ILE A 216 10.63 -3.30 17.47
N SER A 217 10.09 -4.13 18.36
CA SER A 217 10.84 -5.22 19.00
C SER A 217 11.26 -6.33 18.03
N ALA A 218 10.49 -6.56 16.97
CA ALA A 218 10.77 -7.57 15.97
C ALA A 218 11.66 -7.06 14.82
N TYR A 219 11.86 -5.74 14.73
CA TYR A 219 12.76 -5.17 13.75
C TYR A 219 14.18 -5.65 14.02
N ASN A 220 14.81 -6.22 13.00
CA ASN A 220 16.21 -6.62 13.06
C ASN A 220 17.05 -5.62 12.25
N VAL A 221 18.06 -5.08 12.91
CA VAL A 221 18.91 -4.01 12.38
C VAL A 221 19.89 -4.51 11.33
N SER A 222 20.32 -5.78 11.40
CA SER A 222 21.36 -6.34 10.52
C SER A 222 20.91 -6.46 9.06
N TRP A 223 19.62 -6.72 8.83
CA TRP A 223 19.02 -6.77 7.48
C TRP A 223 18.11 -5.58 7.18
N ALA A 224 18.04 -4.61 8.09
CA ALA A 224 17.11 -3.48 8.11
C ALA A 224 15.66 -3.84 7.76
N GLY A 225 15.04 -4.77 8.49
CA GLY A 225 13.71 -5.28 8.18
C GLY A 225 13.09 -6.17 9.26
N TRP A 226 12.05 -6.90 8.88
CA TRP A 226 11.32 -7.83 9.76
C TRP A 226 11.41 -9.26 9.23
N PRO A 227 11.32 -10.27 10.12
CA PRO A 227 11.01 -11.62 9.70
C PRO A 227 9.55 -11.68 9.24
N TYR A 228 9.16 -12.65 8.39
CA TYR A 228 7.74 -12.79 8.02
C TYR A 228 6.86 -13.11 9.21
N ALA A 229 7.34 -14.01 10.06
CA ALA A 229 6.68 -14.38 11.29
C ALA A 229 7.65 -14.50 12.46
N ASP A 230 7.16 -14.43 13.70
CA ASP A 230 7.96 -14.72 14.88
C ASP A 230 8.74 -16.05 14.73
N GLY A 231 9.97 -16.07 15.24
CA GLY A 231 10.83 -17.26 15.20
C GLY A 231 11.50 -17.53 13.85
N ARG A 232 11.17 -16.78 12.79
CA ARG A 232 11.90 -16.86 11.52
C ARG A 232 13.21 -16.08 11.58
N THR A 233 14.21 -16.57 10.86
CA THR A 233 15.57 -16.04 10.84
C THR A 233 15.97 -15.43 9.49
N VAL A 234 15.02 -15.35 8.55
CA VAL A 234 15.18 -14.76 7.21
C VAL A 234 14.22 -13.59 7.04
N ALA A 235 14.64 -12.58 6.26
CA ALA A 235 13.85 -11.38 6.09
C ALA A 235 12.59 -11.75 5.33
N GLN A 236 11.54 -10.94 5.52
CA GLN A 236 10.46 -10.90 4.56
C GLN A 236 11.02 -10.71 3.14
N GLU A 237 10.37 -11.35 2.18
CA GLU A 237 10.44 -10.94 0.78
C GLU A 237 10.05 -9.46 0.62
N LEU A 238 10.28 -8.93 -0.58
CA LEU A 238 10.31 -7.48 -0.75
C LEU A 238 8.92 -6.84 -0.69
N ASP A 239 7.85 -7.52 -1.11
CA ASP A 239 6.50 -6.96 -1.10
C ASP A 239 6.01 -6.71 0.33
N HIS A 240 5.95 -7.73 1.18
CA HIS A 240 5.52 -7.61 2.57
C HIS A 240 6.52 -6.78 3.40
N GLY A 241 7.83 -6.91 3.13
CA GLY A 241 8.86 -6.11 3.81
C GLY A 241 8.72 -4.62 3.55
N SER A 242 8.53 -4.22 2.29
CA SER A 242 8.32 -2.81 1.91
C SER A 242 6.94 -2.30 2.31
N TYR A 243 5.92 -3.17 2.34
CA TYR A 243 4.62 -2.83 2.91
C TYR A 243 4.74 -2.51 4.41
N SER A 244 5.44 -3.35 5.18
CA SER A 244 5.72 -3.09 6.59
C SER A 244 6.50 -1.79 6.78
N ALA A 245 7.55 -1.55 5.98
CA ALA A 245 8.33 -0.32 6.02
C ALA A 245 7.46 0.93 5.78
N LEU A 246 6.57 0.89 4.78
CA LEU A 246 5.64 1.97 4.46
C LEU A 246 4.71 2.28 5.65
N LEU A 247 4.12 1.27 6.27
CA LEU A 247 3.24 1.45 7.43
C LEU A 247 4.01 2.03 8.63
N MET A 248 5.26 1.59 8.81
CA MET A 248 6.12 2.05 9.90
C MET A 248 6.62 3.49 9.73
N LEU A 249 6.47 4.11 8.56
CA LEU A 249 6.72 5.56 8.41
C LEU A 249 5.74 6.40 9.24
N ASP A 250 4.49 5.93 9.41
CA ASP A 250 3.48 6.59 10.24
C ASP A 250 3.54 6.13 11.71
N LEU A 251 3.97 4.89 11.97
CA LEU A 251 3.95 4.29 13.32
C LEU A 251 5.24 4.52 14.11
N ALA A 252 6.41 4.36 13.48
CA ALA A 252 7.73 4.56 14.08
C ALA A 252 8.73 5.02 13.01
N TYR A 253 8.62 6.30 12.64
CA TYR A 253 9.29 6.89 11.49
C TYR A 253 10.78 6.52 11.31
N PRO A 254 11.66 6.55 12.35
CA PRO A 254 13.06 6.19 12.17
C PRO A 254 13.26 4.78 11.61
N ILE A 255 12.49 3.80 12.10
CA ILE A 255 12.56 2.40 11.66
C ILE A 255 11.96 2.24 10.26
N GLY A 256 10.78 2.83 10.02
CA GLY A 256 10.15 2.80 8.70
C GLY A 256 11.05 3.39 7.61
N ARG A 257 11.74 4.49 7.94
CA ARG A 257 12.70 5.16 7.04
C ARG A 257 13.92 4.30 6.74
N GLU A 258 14.53 3.69 7.77
CA GLU A 258 15.67 2.80 7.61
C GLU A 258 15.30 1.58 6.75
N ALA A 259 14.20 0.93 7.08
CA ALA A 259 13.68 -0.21 6.33
C ALA A 259 13.39 0.15 4.87
N MET A 260 12.73 1.28 4.61
CA MET A 260 12.43 1.72 3.23
C MET A 260 13.72 2.03 2.44
N THR A 261 14.75 2.56 3.11
CA THR A 261 16.06 2.77 2.47
C THR A 261 16.70 1.45 2.07
N ALA A 262 16.56 0.41 2.89
CA ALA A 262 17.06 -0.93 2.57
C ALA A 262 16.31 -1.58 1.39
N VAL A 263 15.01 -1.30 1.23
CA VAL A 263 14.23 -1.76 0.05
C VAL A 263 14.84 -1.20 -1.24
N VAL A 264 15.18 0.10 -1.29
CA VAL A 264 15.82 0.73 -2.47
C VAL A 264 17.16 0.08 -2.85
N GLY A 265 17.86 -0.52 -1.88
CA GLY A 265 19.14 -1.19 -2.11
C GLY A 265 19.03 -2.60 -2.67
N ARG A 266 17.84 -3.22 -2.65
CA ARG A 266 17.63 -4.59 -3.10
C ARG A 266 17.36 -4.64 -4.61
N GLN A 267 17.73 -5.75 -5.23
CA GLN A 267 17.55 -6.02 -6.65
C GLN A 267 16.88 -7.39 -6.82
N GLY A 268 16.11 -7.52 -7.90
CA GLY A 268 15.38 -8.73 -8.28
C GLY A 268 14.36 -8.40 -9.37
N THR A 269 13.75 -9.42 -9.95
CA THR A 269 12.75 -9.26 -11.04
C THR A 269 11.54 -10.16 -10.87
N ASP A 270 11.48 -10.91 -9.77
CA ASP A 270 10.30 -11.69 -9.39
C ASP A 270 9.14 -10.78 -8.94
N VAL A 271 7.95 -11.36 -8.81
CA VAL A 271 6.73 -10.61 -8.50
C VAL A 271 6.84 -9.81 -7.21
N ASP A 272 7.36 -10.43 -6.15
CA ASP A 272 7.47 -9.79 -4.83
C ASP A 272 8.44 -8.61 -4.89
N THR A 273 9.53 -8.74 -5.66
CA THR A 273 10.47 -7.66 -5.89
C THR A 273 9.84 -6.46 -6.58
N VAL A 274 9.13 -6.66 -7.71
CA VAL A 274 8.49 -5.55 -8.44
C VAL A 274 7.44 -4.85 -7.58
N LEU A 275 6.59 -5.63 -6.89
CA LEU A 275 5.57 -5.08 -6.00
C LEU A 275 6.21 -4.31 -4.84
N GLY A 276 7.32 -4.80 -4.31
CA GLY A 276 8.07 -4.11 -3.27
C GLY A 276 8.64 -2.76 -3.73
N HIS A 277 9.21 -2.71 -4.93
CA HIS A 277 9.73 -1.47 -5.51
C HIS A 277 8.63 -0.43 -5.79
N LEU A 278 7.44 -0.86 -6.19
CA LEU A 278 6.28 0.02 -6.42
C LEU A 278 5.83 0.75 -5.14
N ARG A 279 6.17 0.26 -3.95
CA ARG A 279 5.81 0.89 -2.67
C ARG A 279 6.77 2.00 -2.24
N ILE A 280 7.93 2.14 -2.90
CA ILE A 280 8.97 3.13 -2.55
C ILE A 280 8.51 4.55 -2.89
N ALA A 281 8.15 4.82 -4.15
CA ALA A 281 8.01 6.19 -4.67
C ALA A 281 6.86 6.98 -4.04
N ALA A 282 5.82 6.30 -3.56
CA ALA A 282 4.66 6.89 -2.88
C ALA A 282 4.86 7.13 -1.37
N SER A 283 6.09 7.06 -0.87
CA SER A 283 6.39 7.34 0.54
C SER A 283 6.48 8.86 0.80
N PRO A 284 6.09 9.35 2.00
CA PRO A 284 6.27 10.75 2.39
C PRO A 284 7.72 11.22 2.20
N PRO A 285 7.99 12.53 2.00
CA PRO A 285 9.31 13.07 1.69
C PRO A 285 10.45 12.40 2.47
N GLY A 286 11.40 11.86 1.71
CA GLY A 286 12.50 11.04 2.22
C GLY A 286 13.74 11.85 2.60
N PRO A 287 14.76 11.19 3.17
CA PRO A 287 16.00 11.84 3.54
C PRO A 287 16.72 12.48 2.31
N PRO A 288 17.63 13.45 2.53
CA PRO A 288 18.34 14.16 1.47
C PRO A 288 19.16 13.27 0.52
N VAL A 289 19.46 12.03 0.94
CA VAL A 289 20.32 11.07 0.24
C VAL A 289 19.79 10.72 -1.17
N PHE A 290 18.48 10.87 -1.42
CA PHE A 290 17.87 10.66 -2.74
C PHE A 290 17.52 11.97 -3.48
N GLY A 291 18.20 13.07 -3.16
CA GLY A 291 17.86 14.38 -3.72
C GLY A 291 16.52 14.93 -3.24
N GLY A 292 16.03 14.44 -2.08
CA GLY A 292 14.84 14.96 -1.42
C GLY A 292 13.49 14.34 -1.82
N SER A 293 13.43 13.33 -2.70
CA SER A 293 12.16 12.63 -3.00
C SER A 293 12.34 11.14 -3.27
N TRP A 294 11.47 10.30 -2.67
CA TRP A 294 11.39 8.87 -3.01
C TRP A 294 10.98 8.62 -4.46
N CYS A 295 10.35 9.60 -5.09
CA CYS A 295 10.10 9.63 -6.53
C CYS A 295 11.35 9.36 -7.36
N ALA A 296 12.47 10.02 -7.04
CA ALA A 296 13.73 9.80 -7.76
C ALA A 296 14.31 8.39 -7.53
N ALA A 297 14.09 7.79 -6.35
CA ALA A 297 14.47 6.40 -6.12
C ALA A 297 13.59 5.43 -6.94
N GLY A 298 12.29 5.73 -7.07
CA GLY A 298 11.34 4.97 -7.87
C GLY A 298 11.70 4.91 -9.35
N ASP A 299 12.32 5.95 -9.93
CA ASP A 299 12.67 6.01 -11.35
C ASP A 299 13.51 4.81 -11.83
N ARG A 300 14.32 4.24 -10.94
CA ARG A 300 15.14 3.05 -11.20
C ARG A 300 14.30 1.82 -11.59
N TYR A 301 13.03 1.81 -11.19
CA TYR A 301 12.12 0.68 -11.33
C TYR A 301 11.00 0.93 -12.36
N ILE A 302 11.02 2.07 -13.07
CA ILE A 302 10.00 2.37 -14.10
C ILE A 302 10.00 1.30 -15.19
N ALA A 303 11.17 0.94 -15.73
CA ALA A 303 11.27 -0.07 -16.79
C ALA A 303 10.79 -1.46 -16.31
N GLU A 304 11.12 -1.82 -15.07
CA GLU A 304 10.69 -3.06 -14.43
C GLU A 304 9.16 -3.11 -14.26
N ALA A 305 8.58 -2.05 -13.68
CA ALA A 305 7.13 -1.93 -13.50
C ALA A 305 6.38 -1.86 -14.83
N GLN A 306 6.94 -1.20 -15.84
CA GLN A 306 6.36 -1.17 -17.19
C GLN A 306 6.36 -2.56 -17.82
N ASN A 307 7.45 -3.32 -17.72
CA ASN A 307 7.51 -4.68 -18.21
C ASN A 307 6.50 -5.59 -17.48
N ALA A 308 6.39 -5.49 -16.16
CA ALA A 308 5.41 -6.24 -15.38
C ALA A 308 3.97 -5.90 -15.79
N ALA A 309 3.66 -4.60 -15.91
CA ALA A 309 2.36 -4.12 -16.38
C ALA A 309 2.01 -4.61 -17.80
N GLN A 310 2.99 -4.93 -18.64
CA GLN A 310 2.77 -5.43 -20.01
C GLN A 310 2.72 -6.96 -20.11
N THR A 311 3.42 -7.67 -19.23
CA THR A 311 3.64 -9.13 -19.39
C THR A 311 2.81 -9.98 -18.42
N TRP A 312 2.52 -9.50 -17.22
CA TRP A 312 1.84 -10.30 -16.19
C TRP A 312 0.34 -10.46 -16.46
N THR A 313 -0.24 -11.62 -16.20
CA THR A 313 -1.63 -11.92 -16.59
C THR A 313 -2.60 -12.08 -15.42
N SER A 314 -2.08 -12.15 -14.20
CA SER A 314 -2.87 -12.27 -12.98
C SER A 314 -3.61 -10.96 -12.68
N ALA A 315 -4.94 -11.03 -12.54
CA ALA A 315 -5.75 -9.89 -12.13
C ALA A 315 -5.31 -9.33 -10.76
N THR A 316 -4.82 -10.19 -9.86
CA THR A 316 -4.30 -9.79 -8.56
C THR A 316 -3.08 -8.89 -8.71
N ASP A 317 -2.11 -9.34 -9.49
CA ASP A 317 -0.83 -8.63 -9.63
C ASP A 317 -1.01 -7.35 -10.45
N LEU A 318 -1.87 -7.39 -11.46
CA LEU A 318 -2.22 -6.20 -12.26
C LEU A 318 -2.92 -5.13 -11.42
N ALA A 319 -3.84 -5.50 -10.53
CA ALA A 319 -4.46 -4.54 -9.62
C ALA A 319 -3.46 -3.94 -8.62
N ALA A 320 -2.51 -4.75 -8.12
CA ALA A 320 -1.43 -4.28 -7.25
C ALA A 320 -0.46 -3.34 -7.99
N ILE A 321 -0.08 -3.65 -9.23
CA ILE A 321 0.73 -2.77 -10.09
C ILE A 321 -0.01 -1.45 -10.33
N ALA A 322 -1.28 -1.53 -10.73
CA ALA A 322 -2.11 -0.35 -10.98
C ALA A 322 -2.14 0.56 -9.75
N GLN A 323 -2.38 0.00 -8.56
CA GLN A 323 -2.40 0.76 -7.31
C GLN A 323 -1.04 1.39 -7.00
N GLY A 324 0.05 0.64 -7.08
CA GLY A 324 1.40 1.13 -6.80
C GLY A 324 1.80 2.25 -7.75
N ALA A 325 1.62 2.05 -9.05
CA ALA A 325 1.93 3.03 -10.09
C ALA A 325 1.05 4.28 -9.98
N ALA A 326 -0.25 4.13 -9.68
CA ALA A 326 -1.16 5.25 -9.44
C ALA A 326 -0.70 6.13 -8.26
N ARG A 327 -0.31 5.50 -7.15
CA ARG A 327 0.24 6.22 -5.99
C ARG A 327 1.56 6.94 -6.33
N ASN A 328 2.43 6.31 -7.11
CA ASN A 328 3.68 6.95 -7.56
C ASN A 328 3.40 8.13 -8.49
N ALA A 329 2.43 8.01 -9.41
CA ALA A 329 2.02 9.11 -10.28
C ALA A 329 1.54 10.31 -9.46
N ALA A 330 0.69 10.08 -8.46
CA ALA A 330 0.19 11.11 -7.56
C ALA A 330 1.29 11.75 -6.70
N ALA A 331 2.20 10.94 -6.14
CA ALA A 331 3.31 11.43 -5.30
C ALA A 331 4.36 12.23 -6.09
N CYS A 332 4.52 11.92 -7.39
CA CYS A 332 5.51 12.54 -8.25
C CYS A 332 4.94 13.65 -9.14
N ALA A 333 3.68 14.04 -8.96
CA ALA A 333 3.09 15.18 -9.62
C ALA A 333 3.72 16.48 -9.11
N GLU A 334 4.15 17.36 -10.01
CA GLU A 334 4.71 18.66 -9.63
C GLU A 334 3.65 19.53 -8.95
N PRO A 335 4.01 20.34 -7.94
CA PRO A 335 3.09 21.30 -7.33
C PRO A 335 2.49 22.21 -8.40
N GLY A 336 1.16 22.17 -8.55
CA GLY A 336 0.41 22.96 -9.55
C GLY A 336 0.18 22.28 -10.91
N GLY A 337 0.65 21.05 -11.11
CA GLY A 337 0.34 20.24 -12.29
C GLY A 337 -1.07 19.62 -12.25
N PRO A 338 -1.62 19.19 -13.41
CA PRO A 338 -2.87 18.42 -13.45
C PRO A 338 -2.73 17.14 -12.61
N GLY A 339 -3.54 17.00 -11.56
CA GLY A 339 -3.50 15.85 -10.65
C GLY A 339 -2.59 16.01 -9.44
N ALA A 340 -1.97 17.18 -9.21
CA ALA A 340 -1.45 17.49 -7.89
C ALA A 340 -2.60 17.37 -6.87
N PRO A 341 -2.43 16.62 -5.76
CA PRO A 341 -3.46 16.60 -4.73
C PRO A 341 -3.76 18.04 -4.32
N PRO A 342 -5.04 18.41 -4.12
CA PRO A 342 -5.36 19.74 -3.63
C PRO A 342 -4.48 20.00 -2.43
N THR A 343 -3.81 21.16 -2.42
CA THR A 343 -3.03 21.65 -1.29
C THR A 343 -4.00 21.88 -0.15
N THR A 344 -4.40 20.79 0.50
CA THR A 344 -4.94 20.82 1.83
C THR A 344 -3.78 21.36 2.66
N THR A 345 -3.89 22.62 3.04
CA THR A 345 -3.03 23.18 4.07
C THR A 345 -3.06 22.16 5.21
N PRO A 346 -1.92 21.57 5.62
CA PRO A 346 -1.94 20.63 6.72
C PRO A 346 -2.63 21.34 7.89
N PRO A 347 -3.51 20.64 8.65
CA PRO A 347 -4.15 21.25 9.80
C PRO A 347 -3.04 21.78 10.70
N THR A 348 -2.91 23.11 10.73
CA THR A 348 -1.80 23.84 11.37
C THR A 348 -1.92 23.86 12.88
N THR A 349 -2.81 23.05 13.45
CA THR A 349 -2.95 22.89 14.89
C THR A 349 -2.64 21.44 15.27
N ARG A 350 -1.35 21.11 15.22
CA ARG A 350 -0.81 20.26 16.28
C ARG A 350 -1.04 21.06 17.57
N PRO A 351 -1.75 20.55 18.59
CA PRO A 351 -1.78 21.24 19.88
C PRO A 351 -0.33 21.43 20.31
N ALA A 352 0.04 22.67 20.64
CA ALA A 352 1.36 23.01 21.10
C ALA A 352 1.68 22.12 22.31
N SER A 353 2.47 21.08 22.09
CA SER A 353 3.21 20.43 23.16
C SER A 353 4.20 21.49 23.66
N ASP A 354 4.03 21.85 24.92
CA ASP A 354 4.87 22.78 25.67
C ASP A 354 6.36 22.59 25.33
N PRO A 355 7.06 23.59 24.77
CA PRO A 355 8.47 23.50 24.37
C PRO A 355 9.43 23.33 25.56
N THR A 356 8.93 23.32 26.80
CA THR A 356 9.75 23.15 28.01
C THR A 356 9.91 21.70 28.47
N THR A 357 9.20 20.74 27.87
CA THR A 357 9.39 19.32 28.17
C THR A 357 10.29 18.68 27.11
N PRO A 358 11.58 18.38 27.39
CA PRO A 358 12.37 17.60 26.47
C PRO A 358 11.67 16.26 26.23
N PRO A 359 11.68 15.72 24.98
CA PRO A 359 11.21 14.37 24.76
C PRO A 359 11.94 13.44 25.72
N SER A 360 11.18 12.65 26.48
CA SER A 360 11.74 11.62 27.35
C SER A 360 12.76 10.82 26.54
N PRO A 361 14.03 10.73 26.99
CA PRO A 361 14.99 9.90 26.29
C PRO A 361 14.42 8.48 26.25
N TRP A 362 14.30 7.95 25.04
CA TRP A 362 14.05 6.53 24.84
C TRP A 362 15.15 5.76 25.59
N PRO A 363 14.82 4.70 26.36
CA PRO A 363 15.83 3.94 27.07
C PRO A 363 16.82 3.37 26.07
N ASP A 364 18.11 3.67 26.31
CA ASP A 364 19.24 3.13 25.55
C ASP A 364 19.24 1.60 25.67
N PRO A 365 19.08 0.85 24.56
CA PRO A 365 19.04 -0.61 24.58
C PRO A 365 20.38 -1.26 24.96
N THR A 366 21.46 -0.48 25.16
CA THR A 366 22.79 -1.01 25.49
C THR A 366 23.05 -1.27 26.97
N THR A 367 22.09 -1.01 27.87
CA THR A 367 22.28 -1.15 29.33
C THR A 367 21.62 -2.38 29.98
N ALA A 368 21.09 -3.34 29.22
CA ALA A 368 20.63 -4.63 29.78
C ALA A 368 21.80 -5.60 29.99
N GLY A 369 22.63 -5.30 31.00
CA GLY A 369 23.70 -6.16 31.48
C GLY A 369 23.19 -7.37 32.27
N SER A 370 23.74 -8.54 31.90
CA SER A 370 24.13 -9.66 32.77
C SER A 370 23.57 -9.74 34.20
N ALA A 371 22.62 -10.65 34.41
CA ALA A 371 22.41 -11.42 35.63
C ALA A 371 21.54 -12.63 35.24
N GLY A 372 21.78 -13.88 35.57
CA GLY A 372 22.79 -14.58 36.35
C GLY A 372 22.31 -16.03 36.33
N ARG A 373 23.19 -16.98 36.00
CA ARG A 373 22.87 -18.41 36.10
C ARG A 373 22.91 -18.81 37.58
N SER A 374 21.84 -19.44 38.03
CA SER A 374 21.82 -20.40 39.12
C SER A 374 20.61 -21.30 38.91
#